data_AF-A0A1X7CH91-F1
#
_entry.id   AF-A0A1X7CH91-F1
#
_cell.length_a   1.000
_cell.length_b   1.000
_cell.length_c   1.000
_cell.angle_alpha   90.00
_cell.angle_beta   90.00
_cell.angle_gamma   90.00
#
_symmetry.space_group_name_H-M   'P 1'
#
loop_
_entity.id
_entity.type
_entity.pdbx_description
1 polymer ?
#
loop_
_entity_poly.entity_id
_entity_poly.type
_entity_poly.pdbx_seq_one_letter_code
_entity_poly.pdbx_strand_id
1 'polypeptide(L)' 'MLQKRLDSLNKAIEAIEGGAQSYTLNGRTLTRGSLQSLYSEREKVEMRLAFAGNGGKGFIARASFRGRR' A
#
# COMPACT_ATOMS: atom_id res chain seq x y z
N MET A 1 -6.86 -5.47 -13.05
CA MET A 1 -5.77 -4.45 -13.06
C MET A 1 -5.17 -4.21 -11.66
N LEU A 2 -5.96 -3.98 -10.60
CA LEU A 2 -5.41 -3.76 -9.24
C LEU A 2 -4.79 -5.02 -8.59
N GLN A 3 -5.33 -6.21 -8.81
CA GLN A 3 -4.72 -7.46 -8.31
C GLN A 3 -3.29 -7.68 -8.81
N LYS A 4 -3.03 -7.42 -10.10
CA LYS A 4 -1.66 -7.52 -10.67
C LYS A 4 -0.69 -6.55 -9.98
N ARG A 5 -1.17 -5.35 -9.61
CA ARG A 5 -0.37 -4.37 -8.88
C ARG A 5 -0.06 -4.84 -7.45
N LEU A 6 -1.02 -5.47 -6.79
CA LEU A 6 -0.83 -6.02 -5.45
C LEU A 6 0.18 -7.19 -5.45
N ASP A 7 0.08 -8.10 -6.42
CA ASP A 7 1.06 -9.18 -6.61
C ASP A 7 2.49 -8.64 -6.82
N SER A 8 2.61 -7.60 -7.65
CA SER A 8 3.89 -6.93 -7.90
C SER A 8 4.48 -6.28 -6.65
N LEU A 9 3.64 -5.67 -5.80
CA LEU A 9 4.07 -5.09 -4.53
C LEU A 9 4.51 -6.17 -3.54
N ASN A 10 3.75 -7.26 -3.43
CA ASN A 10 4.09 -8.37 -2.53
C ASN A 10 5.43 -9.01 -2.91
N LYS A 11 5.68 -9.26 -4.20
CA LYS A 11 6.97 -9.79 -4.66
C LYS A 11 8.14 -8.86 -4.34
N ALA A 12 7.94 -7.55 -4.49
CA ALA A 12 8.98 -6.57 -4.15
C ALA A 12 9.25 -6.55 -2.64
N ILE A 13 8.21 -6.63 -1.81
CA ILE A 13 8.33 -6.70 -0.35
C ILE A 13 9.06 -7.98 0.05
N GLU A 14 8.61 -9.15 -0.41
CA GLU A 14 9.22 -10.45 -0.10
C GLU A 14 10.70 -10.50 -0.49
N ALA A 15 11.06 -9.97 -1.67
CA ALA A 15 12.46 -9.93 -2.09
C ALA A 15 13.32 -9.09 -1.13
N ILE A 16 12.85 -7.89 -0.78
CA ILE A 16 13.58 -6.95 0.08
C ILE A 16 13.64 -7.43 1.54
N GLU A 17 12.56 -8.04 2.04
CA GLU A 17 12.52 -8.66 3.37
C GLU A 17 13.41 -9.91 3.44
N GLY A 18 13.41 -10.73 2.39
CA GLY A 18 14.26 -11.91 2.23
C GLY A 18 15.74 -11.60 2.09
N GLY A 19 16.13 -10.33 2.06
CA GLY A 19 17.53 -9.89 2.10
C GLY A 19 18.04 -9.28 0.80
N ALA A 20 17.19 -9.08 -0.22
CA ALA A 20 17.60 -8.33 -1.41
C ALA A 20 17.91 -6.87 -1.05
N GLN A 21 19.05 -6.38 -1.53
CA GLN A 21 19.49 -5.00 -1.30
C GLN A 21 18.60 -4.00 -2.06
N SER A 22 18.15 -4.38 -3.25
CA SER A 22 17.25 -3.58 -4.07
C SER A 22 16.41 -4.46 -5.01
N TYR A 23 15.26 -3.94 -5.44
CA TYR A 23 14.35 -4.61 -6.37
C TYR A 23 13.78 -3.58 -7.36
N THR A 24 13.85 -3.87 -8.66
CA THR A 24 13.33 -2.94 -9.67
C THR A 24 11.90 -3.31 -10.02
N LEU A 25 10.96 -2.40 -9.72
CA LEU A 25 9.55 -2.55 -10.05
C LEU A 25 9.09 -1.39 -10.93
N ASN A 26 8.59 -1.69 -12.12
CA ASN A 26 8.05 -0.69 -13.07
C ASN A 26 8.99 0.50 -13.30
N GLY A 27 10.28 0.23 -13.50
CA GLY A 27 11.30 1.27 -13.72
C GLY A 27 11.72 2.06 -12.47
N ARG A 28 11.23 1.69 -11.28
CA ARG A 28 11.66 2.26 -10.00
C ARG A 28 12.47 1.25 -9.22
N THR A 29 13.61 1.67 -8.68
CA THR A 29 14.41 0.85 -7.77
C THR A 29 13.89 1.05 -6.35
N LEU A 30 13.43 -0.05 -5.76
CA LEU A 30 12.97 -0.15 -4.39
C LEU A 30 14.09 -0.72 -3.53
N THR A 31 14.19 -0.25 -2.30
CA THR A 31 15.21 -0.72 -1.33
C THR A 31 14.55 -0.97 0.01
N ARG A 32 15.32 -1.45 1.01
CA ARG A 32 14.82 -1.63 2.38
C ARG A 32 14.23 -0.35 2.97
N GLY A 33 14.78 0.83 2.63
CA GLY A 33 14.23 2.13 3.05
C GLY A 33 12.87 2.45 2.42
N SER A 34 12.50 1.76 1.33
CA SER A 34 11.20 1.91 0.67
C SER A 34 10.12 1.00 1.25
N LEU A 35 10.43 0.07 2.16
CA LEU A 35 9.47 -0.91 2.70
C LEU A 35 8.23 -0.25 3.31
N GLN A 36 8.42 0.80 4.12
CA GLN A 36 7.29 1.52 4.73
C GLN A 36 6.32 2.08 3.67
N SER A 37 6.87 2.65 2.60
CA SER A 37 6.09 3.16 1.47
C SER A 37 5.39 2.03 0.71
N LEU A 38 6.05 0.88 0.54
CA LEU A 38 5.47 -0.29 -0.12
C LEU A 38 4.28 -0.87 0.64
N TYR A 39 4.37 -1.00 1.98
CA TYR A 39 3.22 -1.41 2.79
C TYR A 39 2.08 -0.41 2.73
N SER A 40 2.39 0.89 2.79
CA SER A 40 1.37 1.95 2.66
C SER A 40 0.68 1.91 1.29
N GLU A 41 1.40 1.58 0.22
CA GLU A 41 0.82 1.40 -1.11
C GLU A 41 -0.02 0.14 -1.19
N ARG A 42 0.44 -0.97 -0.59
CA ARG A 42 -0.32 -2.23 -0.50
C ARG A 42 -1.66 -2.00 0.18
N GLU A 43 -1.66 -1.38 1.34
CA GLU A 43 -2.88 -1.07 2.11
C GLU A 43 -3.86 -0.22 1.29
N LYS A 44 -3.37 0.79 0.56
CA LYS A 44 -4.20 1.61 -0.33
C LYS A 44 -4.82 0.81 -1.47
N VAL A 45 -4.07 -0.12 -2.06
CA VAL A 45 -4.56 -0.98 -3.15
C VAL A 45 -5.57 -1.99 -2.62
N GLU A 46 -5.32 -2.58 -1.45
CA GLU A 46 -6.25 -3.47 -0.74
C GLU A 46 -7.56 -2.75 -0.40
N MET A 47 -7.47 -1.55 0.16
CA MET A 47 -8.63 -0.70 0.40
C MET A 47 -9.41 -0.45 -0.89
N ARG A 48 -8.75 -0.03 -1.98
CA ARG A 48 -9.42 0.20 -3.26
C ARG A 48 -10.09 -1.05 -3.81
N LEU A 49 -9.47 -2.22 -3.66
CA LEU A 49 -10.07 -3.50 -4.05
C LEU A 49 -11.32 -3.80 -3.20
N ALA A 50 -11.25 -3.58 -1.89
CA ALA A 50 -12.39 -3.74 -0.98
C ALA A 50 -13.54 -2.78 -1.33
N PHE A 51 -13.23 -1.51 -1.63
CA PHE A 51 -14.23 -0.52 -2.05
C PHE A 51 -14.85 -0.83 -3.41
N ALA A 52 -14.03 -1.27 -4.37
CA ALA A 52 -14.50 -1.66 -5.70
C ALA A 52 -15.43 -2.88 -5.65
N GLY A 53 -15.21 -3.78 -4.69
CA GLY A 53 -16.06 -4.96 -4.47
C GLY A 53 -17.34 -4.69 -3.66
N ASN A 54 -17.39 -3.62 -2.85
CA ASN A 54 -18.41 -3.48 -1.80
C ASN A 54 -19.17 -2.14 -1.80
N GLY A 55 -19.11 -1.36 -2.89
CA GLY A 55 -19.97 -0.17 -3.04
C GLY A 55 -19.76 0.89 -1.94
N GLY A 56 -18.54 1.41 -1.80
CA GLY A 56 -18.32 2.75 -1.25
C GLY A 56 -18.83 3.06 0.16
N LYS A 57 -18.69 2.15 1.13
CA LYS A 57 -18.91 2.48 2.56
C LYS A 57 -17.65 2.25 3.40
N GLY A 58 -17.06 3.34 3.88
CA GLY A 58 -15.88 3.40 4.77
C GLY A 58 -14.85 4.37 4.20
N PHE A 59 -14.22 5.31 4.89
CA PHE A 59 -14.16 5.66 6.29
C PHE A 59 -14.32 7.17 6.37
N ILE A 60 -15.33 7.65 7.09
CA ILE A 60 -15.25 8.99 7.69
C ILE A 60 -14.17 8.86 8.74
N ALA A 61 -12.95 9.31 8.43
CA ALA A 61 -11.95 9.56 9.45
C ALA A 61 -12.59 10.53 10.44
N ARG A 62 -12.99 10.01 11.60
CA ARG A 62 -13.44 10.82 12.73
C ARG A 62 -12.20 11.55 13.24
N ALA A 63 -11.85 12.63 12.56
CA ALA A 63 -10.94 13.64 13.05
C ALA A 63 -11.65 14.33 14.21
N SER A 64 -11.44 13.75 15.38
CA SER A 64 -11.42 14.37 16.70
C SER A 64 -11.97 15.79 16.75
N PHE A 65 -13.21 15.87 17.22
CA PHE A 65 -13.76 17.01 17.93
C PHE A 65 -12.69 17.55 18.90
N ARG A 66 -12.12 18.70 18.59
CA ARG A 66 -11.42 19.53 19.58
C ARG A 66 -12.07 20.89 19.54
N GLY A 67 -13.05 21.05 20.42
CA GLY A 67 -13.71 22.32 20.67
C GLY A 67 -12.67 23.41 20.89
N ARG A 68 -12.85 24.51 20.18
CA ARG A 68 -12.18 25.77 20.48
C ARG A 68 -13.12 26.90 20.13
N ARG A 69 -13.92 27.32 21.11
CA ARG A 69 -14.09 28.70 21.59
C ARG A 69 -15.25 28.76 22.58
#